data_AF-A0A072TCE5-F1
#
_entry.id   AF-A0A072TCE5-F1
#
_cell.length_a   1.000
_cell.length_b   1.000
_cell.length_c   1.000
_cell.angle_alpha   90.00
_cell.angle_beta   90.00
_cell.angle_gamma   90.00
#
_symmetry.space_group_name_H-M   'P 1'
#
loop_
_entity.id
_entity.type
_entity.pdbx_description
1 polymer ?
#
loop_
_entity_poly.entity_id
_entity_poly.type
_entity_poly.pdbx_seq_one_letter_code
_entity_poly.pdbx_strand_id
1 'polypeptide(L)' 'ANPSNPSTFPFILLGNKVDIDGGNSRVVSDKKAKDWCASKGNVPYFETSVKEDLNVDAAFLRIAKTALANEREQD' A
#
# COMPACT_ATOMS: atom_id res chain seq x y z
N ALA A 1 -9.61 1.52 -11.17
CA ALA A 1 -10.43 0.35 -10.80
C ALA A 1 -11.83 0.84 -10.47
N ASN A 2 -12.87 0.10 -10.83
CA ASN A 2 -14.26 0.42 -10.47
C ASN A 2 -14.82 -0.73 -9.62
N PRO A 3 -14.39 -0.88 -8.35
CA PRO A 3 -14.84 -1.96 -7.49
C PRO A 3 -16.32 -1.79 -7.12
N SER A 4 -17.05 -2.90 -7.01
CA SER A 4 -18.48 -2.90 -6.70
C SER A 4 -18.82 -2.29 -5.34
N ASN A 5 -17.91 -2.40 -4.36
CA ASN A 5 -18.02 -1.75 -3.06
C ASN A 5 -16.74 -0.95 -2.75
N PRO A 6 -16.64 0.31 -3.22
CA PRO A 6 -15.42 1.11 -3.09
C PRO A 6 -15.00 1.42 -1.66
N SER A 7 -15.94 1.43 -0.71
CA SER A 7 -15.65 1.76 0.69
C SER A 7 -15.04 0.58 1.46
N THR A 8 -15.29 -0.66 1.03
CA THR A 8 -14.73 -1.87 1.66
C THR A 8 -13.69 -2.57 0.80
N PHE A 9 -13.46 -2.10 -0.44
CA PHE A 9 -12.46 -2.70 -1.30
C PHE A 9 -11.06 -2.54 -0.69
N PRO A 10 -10.29 -3.63 -0.54
CA PRO A 10 -9.00 -3.56 0.12
C PRO A 10 -8.00 -2.88 -0.82
N PHE A 11 -7.53 -1.69 -0.42
CA PHE A 11 -6.46 -0.97 -1.11
C PHE A 11 -5.19 -0.98 -0.27
N ILE A 12 -4.04 -0.94 -0.94
CA ILE A 12 -2.74 -0.67 -0.35
C ILE A 12 -2.01 0.37 -1.21
N LEU A 13 -1.20 1.24 -0.60
CA LEU A 13 -0.33 2.17 -1.30
C LEU A 13 1.12 1.68 -1.25
N LEU A 14 1.80 1.67 -2.40
CA LEU A 14 3.20 1.29 -2.51
C LEU A 14 4.05 2.47 -3.00
N GLY A 15 4.97 2.93 -2.15
CA GLY A 15 6.07 3.79 -2.54
C GLY A 15 7.19 2.92 -3.11
N ASN A 16 7.16 2.68 -4.41
CA ASN A 16 8.11 1.77 -5.06
C ASN A 16 9.46 2.45 -5.40
N LYS A 17 10.50 1.62 -5.58
CA LYS A 17 11.85 2.00 -6.02
C LYS A 17 12.61 2.88 -5.02
N VAL A 18 12.45 2.62 -3.73
CA VAL A 18 13.12 3.41 -2.69
C VAL A 18 14.65 3.25 -2.67
N ASP A 19 15.16 2.26 -3.38
CA ASP A 19 16.59 2.04 -3.63
C ASP A 19 17.22 3.09 -4.56
N ILE A 20 16.42 3.78 -5.39
CA ILE A 20 16.94 4.76 -6.35
C ILE A 20 17.50 5.96 -5.58
N ASP A 21 18.80 6.19 -5.76
CA ASP A 21 19.52 7.34 -5.20
C ASP A 21 19.38 7.44 -3.67
N GLY A 22 19.18 6.31 -2.98
CA GLY A 22 18.90 6.29 -1.54
C GLY A 22 17.65 7.10 -1.14
N GLY A 23 16.73 7.32 -2.06
CA GLY A 23 15.55 8.16 -1.87
C GLY A 23 15.78 9.67 -2.10
N ASN A 24 16.96 10.12 -2.51
CA ASN A 24 17.23 11.55 -2.72
C ASN A 24 16.51 12.13 -3.93
N SER A 25 16.23 11.34 -4.97
CA SER A 25 15.46 11.77 -6.14
C SER A 25 13.93 11.79 -5.91
N ARG A 26 13.48 11.62 -4.66
CA ARG A 26 12.07 11.47 -4.30
C ARG A 26 11.33 12.81 -4.33
N VAL A 27 10.24 12.84 -5.10
CA VAL A 27 9.34 14.00 -5.19
C VAL A 27 8.11 13.91 -4.27
N VAL A 28 7.83 12.72 -3.72
CA VAL A 28 6.77 12.50 -2.72
C VAL A 28 7.40 12.02 -1.43
N SER A 29 7.45 12.89 -0.42
CA SER A 29 7.97 12.55 0.89
C SER A 29 7.14 11.45 1.57
N ASP A 30 7.79 10.67 2.43
CA ASP A 30 7.14 9.67 3.28
C ASP A 30 5.97 10.28 4.09
N LYS A 31 6.18 11.47 4.66
CA LYS A 31 5.12 12.21 5.36
C LYS A 31 3.89 12.46 4.49
N LYS A 32 4.08 12.93 3.25
CA LYS A 32 2.97 13.20 2.33
C LYS A 32 2.19 11.92 1.99
N ALA A 33 2.89 10.80 1.79
CA ALA A 33 2.25 9.52 1.53
C ALA A 33 1.44 9.03 2.74
N LYS A 34 1.99 9.11 3.95
CA LYS A 34 1.32 8.76 5.21
C LYS A 34 0.10 9.63 5.49
N ASP A 35 0.23 10.94 5.33
CA ASP A 35 -0.88 11.89 5.51
C ASP A 35 -2.01 11.60 4.51
N TRP A 36 -1.68 11.26 3.27
CA TRP A 36 -2.68 10.85 2.27
C TRP A 36 -3.37 9.54 2.68
N CYS A 37 -2.63 8.54 3.13
CA CYS A 37 -3.19 7.26 3.59
C CYS A 37 -4.16 7.44 4.77
N ALA A 38 -3.80 8.29 5.73
CA ALA A 38 -4.69 8.65 6.85
C ALA A 38 -6.00 9.29 6.34
N SER A 39 -5.91 10.19 5.35
CA SER A 39 -7.08 10.83 4.73
C SER A 39 -8.00 9.88 3.95
N LYS A 40 -7.50 8.68 3.61
CA LYS A 40 -8.21 7.66 2.81
C LYS A 40 -8.72 6.48 3.64
N GLY A 41 -8.93 6.69 4.95
CA GLY A 41 -9.41 5.62 5.83
C GLY A 41 -8.28 4.71 6.32
N ASN A 42 -7.10 5.28 6.54
CA ASN A 42 -5.90 4.56 7.00
C ASN A 42 -5.48 3.42 6.04
N VAL A 43 -5.41 3.71 4.73
CA VAL A 43 -4.90 2.77 3.74
C VAL A 43 -3.50 2.30 4.14
N PRO A 44 -3.22 0.99 4.20
CA PRO A 44 -1.88 0.50 4.51
C PRO A 44 -0.87 1.00 3.46
N TYR A 45 0.28 1.49 3.93
CA TYR A 45 1.35 2.03 3.11
C TYR A 45 2.64 1.25 3.33
N PHE A 46 3.32 0.92 2.25
CA PHE A 46 4.63 0.28 2.28
C PHE A 46 5.59 1.00 1.34
N GLU A 47 6.82 1.17 1.80
CA GLU A 47 7.96 1.53 0.95
C GLU A 47 8.60 0.25 0.44
N THR A 48 8.75 0.10 -0.87
CA THR A 48 9.22 -1.13 -1.49
C THR A 48 10.39 -0.90 -2.44
N SER A 49 11.25 -1.91 -2.53
CA SER A 49 12.22 -2.06 -3.61
C SER A 49 12.19 -3.49 -4.09
N VAL A 50 11.78 -3.70 -5.34
CA VAL A 50 11.87 -5.03 -5.98
C VAL A 50 13.33 -5.43 -6.19
N LYS A 51 14.22 -4.45 -6.41
CA LYS A 51 15.65 -4.70 -6.63
C LYS A 51 16.33 -5.22 -5.37
N GLU A 52 15.96 -4.69 -4.20
CA GLU A 52 16.55 -5.04 -2.90
C GLU A 52 15.69 -6.02 -2.10
N ASP A 53 14.62 -6.57 -2.69
CA ASP A 53 13.64 -7.42 -2.01
C ASP A 53 13.07 -6.80 -0.72
N LEU A 54 12.89 -5.48 -0.73
CA LEU A 54 12.38 -4.73 0.40
C LEU A 54 10.86 -4.66 0.37
N ASN A 55 10.22 -5.23 1.40
CA ASN A 55 8.79 -5.15 1.70
C ASN A 55 7.82 -5.63 0.60
N VAL A 56 8.31 -6.28 -0.46
CA VAL A 56 7.46 -6.83 -1.52
C VAL A 56 6.52 -7.89 -0.94
N ASP A 57 7.07 -8.93 -0.32
CA ASP A 57 6.27 -10.01 0.28
C ASP A 57 5.33 -9.53 1.37
N ALA A 58 5.80 -8.63 2.23
CA ALA A 58 5.00 -8.07 3.31
C ALA A 58 3.77 -7.31 2.77
N ALA A 59 3.96 -6.51 1.71
CA ALA A 59 2.87 -5.78 1.07
C ALA A 59 1.84 -6.72 0.43
N PHE A 60 2.28 -7.69 -0.36
CA PHE A 60 1.39 -8.66 -1.02
C PHE A 60 0.66 -9.55 -0.02
N LEU A 61 1.34 -10.01 1.03
CA LEU A 61 0.74 -10.79 2.10
C LEU A 61 -0.32 -9.99 2.87
N ARG A 62 -0.06 -8.69 3.12
CA ARG A 62 -1.02 -7.81 3.79
C ARG A 62 -2.31 -7.69 2.99
N ILE A 63 -2.21 -7.37 1.70
CA ILE A 63 -3.42 -7.19 0.87
C ILE A 63 -4.18 -8.50 0.69
N ALA A 64 -3.50 -9.63 0.54
CA ALA A 64 -4.14 -10.95 0.47
C ALA A 64 -4.93 -11.26 1.74
N LYS A 65 -4.34 -11.01 2.93
CA LYS A 65 -5.02 -11.21 4.21
C LYS A 65 -6.24 -10.29 4.37
N THR A 66 -6.12 -9.02 3.97
CA THR A 66 -7.26 -8.07 4.03
C THR A 66 -8.38 -8.48 3.08
N ALA A 67 -8.06 -8.91 1.86
CA ALA A 67 -9.06 -9.40 0.92
C ALA A 67 -9.84 -10.61 1.46
N LEU A 68 -9.12 -11.60 2.01
CA LEU A 68 -9.74 -12.79 2.62
C LEU A 68 -10.63 -12.46 3.83
N ALA A 69 -10.28 -11.44 4.61
CA ALA A 69 -11.12 -11.00 5.72
C ALA A 69 -12.40 -10.31 5.24
N ASN A 70 -12.30 -9.46 4.21
CA ASN A 70 -13.43 -8.73 3.65
C ASN A 70 -14.44 -9.64 2.93
N GLU A 71 -14.01 -10.77 2.37
CA GLU A 71 -14.92 -11.79 1.81
C GLU A 71 -15.79 -12.41 2.92
N ARG A 72 -15.18 -12.78 4.06
CA ARG A 72 -15.90 -13.39 5.20
C ARG A 72 -16.93 -12.48 5.87
N GLU A 73 -16.78 -11.17 5.74
CA GLU A 73 -17.73 -10.18 6.26
C GLU A 73 -18.90 -9.92 5.28
N GLN A 74 -18.81 -10.40 4.04
CA GLN A 74 -19.84 -10.24 3.00
C GLN A 74 -20.73 -11.48 2.82
N ASP A 75 -20.40 -12.59 3.48
CA ASP A 75 -21.24 -13.78 3.66
C ASP A 75 -22.23 -13.60 4.83
#